data_AF-A0A318ST30-F1
#
_entry.id   AF-A0A318ST30-F1
#
_cell.length_a   1.000
_cell.length_b   1.000
_cell.length_c   1.000
_cell.angle_alpha   90.00
_cell.angle_beta   90.00
_cell.angle_gamma   90.00
#
_symmetry.space_group_name_H-M   'P 1'
#
loop_
_entity.id
_entity.type
_entity.pdbx_description
1 polymer ?
#
loop_
_entity_poly.entity_id
_entity_poly.type
_entity_poly.pdbx_seq_one_letter_code
_entity_poly.pdbx_strand_id
1 'polypeptide(L)'
;MRHHNSVFHDLLKRIPWAVFERLVDQHQADKHVRRLPTKSQLIALLYGQLAGAQSLREIVGGLQSHAVRLYHVGWRTVSRSTLADANALRPDAVFAKLFAHMIAEAGRGLRRSVGEAIYLIDSTSLKLSGAGSHWARFSSQACGAKLHIIYDADIYDADAERPIYAAVTPAKVNDITGTLRLPR
;
A
#
# COMPACT_ATOMS: atom_id res chain seq x y z
N MET A 1 -9.70 -36.58 2.13
CA MET A 1 -10.41 -35.34 2.50
C MET A 1 -10.85 -34.65 1.22
N ARG A 2 -12.15 -34.34 1.05
CA ARG A 2 -12.63 -33.59 -0.13
C ARG A 2 -12.01 -32.19 -0.11
N HIS A 3 -11.42 -31.79 -1.22
CA HIS A 3 -10.85 -30.46 -1.40
C HIS A 3 -11.99 -29.43 -1.41
N HIS A 4 -12.13 -28.65 -0.34
CA HIS A 4 -13.02 -27.49 -0.32
C HIS A 4 -12.17 -26.27 -0.68
N ASN A 5 -12.35 -25.74 -1.91
CA ASN A 5 -11.74 -24.48 -2.32
C ASN A 5 -12.22 -23.39 -1.35
N SER A 6 -11.30 -22.70 -0.69
CA SER A 6 -11.65 -21.46 0.01
C SER A 6 -11.84 -20.34 -0.99
N VAL A 7 -12.63 -19.31 -0.64
CA VAL A 7 -12.71 -18.06 -1.42
C VAL A 7 -11.32 -17.51 -1.69
N PHE A 8 -10.43 -17.59 -0.70
CA PHE A 8 -9.03 -17.19 -0.82
C PHE A 8 -8.28 -18.00 -1.90
N HIS A 9 -8.50 -19.32 -2.00
CA HIS A 9 -7.94 -20.14 -3.06
C HIS A 9 -8.42 -19.68 -4.45
N ASP A 10 -9.70 -19.36 -4.60
CA ASP A 10 -10.24 -18.86 -5.88
C ASP A 10 -9.72 -17.46 -6.24
N LEU A 11 -9.41 -16.62 -5.25
CA LEU A 11 -8.71 -15.35 -5.47
C LEU A 11 -7.27 -15.58 -5.97
N LEU A 12 -6.54 -16.54 -5.37
CA LEU A 12 -5.18 -16.86 -5.79
C LEU A 12 -5.10 -17.42 -7.22
N LYS A 13 -6.17 -18.03 -7.75
CA LYS A 13 -6.23 -18.46 -9.16
C LYS A 13 -6.19 -17.29 -10.15
N ARG A 14 -6.55 -16.09 -9.71
CA ARG A 14 -6.53 -14.89 -10.56
C ARG A 14 -5.13 -14.28 -10.71
N ILE A 15 -4.15 -14.76 -9.95
CA ILE A 15 -2.78 -14.29 -10.03
C ILE A 15 -2.09 -14.98 -11.23
N PRO A 16 -1.48 -14.22 -12.15
CA PRO A 16 -0.72 -14.80 -13.26
C PRO A 16 0.62 -15.36 -12.75
N TRP A 17 0.59 -16.56 -12.18
CA TRP A 17 1.74 -17.17 -11.50
C TRP A 17 2.98 -17.33 -12.37
N ALA A 18 2.81 -17.60 -13.67
CA ALA A 18 3.94 -17.68 -14.60
C ALA A 18 4.66 -16.32 -14.77
N VAL A 19 3.91 -15.21 -14.75
CA VAL A 19 4.50 -13.87 -14.78
C VAL A 19 5.18 -13.57 -13.46
N PHE A 20 4.53 -13.91 -12.35
CA PHE A 20 5.12 -13.74 -11.02
C PHE A 20 6.43 -14.51 -10.85
N GLU A 21 6.49 -15.79 -11.24
CA GLU A 21 7.69 -16.63 -11.13
C GLU A 21 8.84 -16.07 -11.97
N ARG A 22 8.56 -15.63 -13.20
CA ARG A 22 9.54 -14.91 -14.04
C ARG A 22 10.04 -13.60 -13.41
N LEU A 23 9.19 -12.85 -12.73
CA LEU A 23 9.58 -11.62 -12.02
C LEU A 23 10.46 -11.93 -10.81
N VAL A 24 10.14 -12.99 -10.05
CA VAL A 24 10.98 -13.47 -8.94
C VAL A 24 12.38 -13.81 -9.43
N ASP A 25 12.49 -14.51 -10.56
CA ASP A 25 13.78 -14.88 -11.16
C ASP A 25 14.54 -13.64 -11.67
N GLN A 26 13.87 -12.75 -12.40
CA GLN A 26 14.46 -11.52 -12.93
C GLN A 26 15.05 -10.63 -11.83
N HIS A 27 14.35 -10.54 -10.70
CA HIS A 27 14.77 -9.71 -9.56
C HIS A 27 15.58 -10.48 -8.51
N GLN A 28 15.86 -11.77 -8.74
CA GLN A 28 16.61 -12.61 -7.81
C GLN A 28 16.01 -12.59 -6.39
N ALA A 29 14.68 -12.48 -6.28
CA ALA A 29 14.00 -12.23 -5.00
C ALA A 29 14.09 -13.40 -4.02
N ASP A 30 14.30 -14.62 -4.55
CA ASP A 30 14.53 -15.83 -3.77
C ASP A 30 16.01 -16.25 -3.71
N LYS A 31 16.95 -15.38 -4.12
CA LYS A 31 18.39 -15.67 -4.01
C LYS A 31 18.76 -15.85 -2.53
N HIS A 32 19.35 -17.00 -2.22
CA HIS A 32 19.69 -17.44 -0.85
C HIS A 32 18.51 -17.65 0.12
N VAL A 33 17.26 -17.61 -0.37
CA VAL A 33 16.08 -17.88 0.45
C VAL A 33 15.92 -19.37 0.69
N ARG A 34 15.76 -19.77 1.96
CA ARG A 34 15.61 -21.19 2.35
C ARG A 34 14.23 -21.55 2.91
N ARG A 35 13.57 -20.62 3.60
CA ARG A 35 12.41 -20.93 4.46
C ARG A 35 11.07 -20.45 3.91
N LEU A 36 11.02 -19.22 3.40
CA LEU A 36 9.78 -18.58 2.96
C LEU A 36 9.98 -18.10 1.52
N PRO A 37 9.62 -18.84 0.46
CA PRO A 37 9.71 -18.32 -0.91
C PRO A 37 8.90 -17.02 -1.10
N THR A 38 9.23 -16.22 -2.11
CA THR A 38 8.53 -14.96 -2.44
C THR A 38 7.06 -15.20 -2.76
N LYS A 39 6.74 -16.36 -3.34
CA LYS A 39 5.37 -16.84 -3.53
C LYS A 39 4.59 -16.92 -2.21
N SER A 40 5.16 -17.57 -1.20
CA SER A 40 4.52 -17.73 0.09
C SER A 40 4.36 -16.38 0.80
N GLN A 41 5.35 -15.48 0.67
CA GLN A 41 5.23 -14.12 1.20
C GLN A 41 4.08 -13.34 0.55
N LEU A 42 3.94 -13.42 -0.79
CA LEU A 42 2.81 -12.78 -1.48
C LEU A 42 1.48 -13.26 -0.92
N ILE A 43 1.34 -14.59 -0.74
CA ILE A 43 0.14 -15.19 -0.15
C ILE A 43 -0.11 -14.65 1.26
N ALA A 44 0.93 -14.48 2.09
CA ALA A 44 0.78 -13.90 3.42
C ALA A 44 0.31 -12.45 3.40
N LEU A 45 0.88 -11.64 2.51
CA LEU A 45 0.51 -10.23 2.37
C LEU A 45 -0.93 -10.09 1.88
N LEU A 46 -1.34 -10.89 0.89
CA LEU A 46 -2.71 -10.91 0.39
C LEU A 46 -3.71 -11.36 1.46
N TYR A 47 -3.36 -12.39 2.23
CA TYR A 47 -4.18 -12.81 3.36
C TYR A 47 -4.33 -11.67 4.38
N GLY A 48 -3.23 -11.00 4.73
CA GLY A 48 -3.26 -9.89 5.68
C GLY A 48 -4.20 -8.77 5.25
N GLN A 49 -4.14 -8.37 3.98
CA GLN A 49 -5.04 -7.34 3.43
C GLN A 49 -6.51 -7.80 3.44
N LEU A 50 -6.80 -9.00 2.94
CA LEU A 50 -8.18 -9.49 2.82
C LEU A 50 -8.81 -9.85 4.16
N ALA A 51 -8.01 -10.25 5.15
CA ALA A 51 -8.47 -10.56 6.50
C ALA A 51 -8.54 -9.31 7.40
N GLY A 52 -8.08 -8.14 6.92
CA GLY A 52 -8.00 -6.93 7.73
C GLY A 52 -7.01 -7.04 8.90
N ALA A 53 -5.98 -7.89 8.78
CA ALA A 53 -5.01 -8.15 9.84
C ALA A 53 -4.19 -6.89 10.15
N GLN A 54 -4.18 -6.48 11.40
CA GLN A 54 -3.52 -5.25 11.86
C GLN A 54 -2.04 -5.47 12.26
N SER A 55 -1.58 -6.73 12.25
CA SER A 55 -0.22 -7.07 12.67
C SER A 55 0.34 -8.30 11.96
N LEU A 56 1.68 -8.39 11.86
CA LEU A 56 2.35 -9.60 11.37
C LEU A 56 2.02 -10.85 12.21
N ARG A 57 1.68 -10.66 13.49
CA ARG A 57 1.27 -11.75 14.38
C ARG A 57 -0.10 -12.29 13.97
N GLU A 58 -1.05 -11.43 13.66
CA GLU A 58 -2.37 -11.84 13.15
C GLU A 58 -2.26 -12.54 11.80
N ILE A 59 -1.43 -12.03 10.88
CA ILE A 59 -1.18 -12.68 9.58
C ILE A 59 -0.67 -14.11 9.79
N VAL A 60 0.38 -14.28 10.59
CA VAL A 60 0.99 -15.59 10.83
C VAL A 60 0.02 -16.52 11.57
N GLY A 61 -0.66 -16.03 12.62
CA GLY A 61 -1.61 -16.82 13.41
C GLY A 61 -2.84 -17.26 12.60
N GLY A 62 -3.40 -16.37 11.78
CA GLY A 62 -4.52 -16.67 10.90
C GLY A 62 -4.14 -17.70 9.83
N LEU A 63 -2.98 -17.53 9.19
CA LEU A 63 -2.48 -18.49 8.20
C LEU A 63 -2.11 -19.86 8.80
N GLN A 64 -1.55 -19.88 10.01
CA GLN A 64 -1.29 -21.12 10.75
C GLN A 64 -2.58 -21.88 11.05
N SER A 65 -3.64 -21.17 11.45
CA SER A 65 -4.96 -21.77 11.72
C SER A 65 -5.59 -22.41 10.47
N HIS A 66 -5.12 -22.04 9.28
CA HIS A 66 -5.56 -22.59 7.99
C HIS A 66 -4.50 -23.43 7.27
N ALA A 67 -3.39 -23.79 7.94
CA ALA A 67 -2.22 -24.41 7.31
C ALA A 67 -2.56 -25.68 6.50
N VAL A 68 -3.43 -26.54 7.02
CA VAL A 68 -3.88 -27.78 6.35
C VAL A 68 -4.59 -27.48 5.03
N ARG A 69 -5.34 -26.39 4.94
CA ARG A 69 -6.08 -26.00 3.72
C ARG A 69 -5.21 -25.23 2.73
N LEU A 70 -4.19 -24.53 3.21
CA LEU A 70 -3.37 -23.64 2.40
C LEU A 70 -2.10 -24.29 1.85
N TYR A 71 -1.74 -25.50 2.32
CA TYR A 71 -0.61 -26.24 1.77
C TYR A 71 -0.70 -26.41 0.23
N HIS A 72 -1.90 -26.69 -0.29
CA HIS A 72 -2.13 -26.90 -1.72
C HIS A 72 -1.98 -25.65 -2.59
N VAL A 73 -1.94 -24.45 -2.00
CA VAL A 73 -1.69 -23.20 -2.74
C VAL A 73 -0.25 -22.69 -2.62
N GLY A 74 0.66 -23.52 -2.09
CA GLY A 74 2.06 -23.15 -1.93
C GLY A 74 2.35 -22.28 -0.72
N TRP A 75 1.41 -22.19 0.23
CA TRP A 75 1.69 -21.62 1.54
C TRP A 75 2.42 -22.61 2.45
N ARG A 76 3.35 -22.10 3.25
CA ARG A 76 4.05 -22.84 4.30
C ARG A 76 3.97 -22.06 5.60
N THR A 77 3.87 -22.74 6.73
CA THR A 77 3.90 -22.09 8.04
C THR A 77 5.25 -21.38 8.22
N VAL A 78 5.22 -20.12 8.65
CA VAL A 78 6.44 -19.32 8.88
C VAL A 78 6.39 -18.61 10.22
N SER A 79 7.56 -18.28 10.75
CA SER A 79 7.65 -17.42 11.94
C SER A 79 7.39 -15.96 11.58
N ARG A 80 6.91 -15.18 12.55
CA ARG A 80 6.75 -13.73 12.43
C ARG A 80 8.05 -13.03 12.02
N SER A 81 9.19 -13.45 12.59
CA SER A 81 10.51 -12.89 12.24
C SER A 81 10.87 -13.15 10.78
N THR A 82 10.67 -14.38 10.29
CA THR A 82 10.96 -14.72 8.89
C THR A 82 10.12 -13.89 7.92
N LEU A 83 8.83 -13.66 8.24
CA LEU A 83 7.97 -12.79 7.43
C LEU A 83 8.40 -11.32 7.49
N ALA A 84 8.81 -10.83 8.66
CA ALA A 84 9.34 -9.47 8.82
C ALA A 84 10.62 -9.26 8.00
N ASP A 85 11.57 -10.19 8.10
CA ASP A 85 12.84 -10.15 7.36
C ASP A 85 12.57 -10.19 5.84
N ALA A 86 11.65 -11.05 5.39
CA ALA A 86 11.26 -11.10 3.98
C ALA A 86 10.65 -9.77 3.50
N ASN A 87 9.80 -9.12 4.32
CA ASN A 87 9.22 -7.82 3.97
C ASN A 87 10.27 -6.69 3.95
N ALA A 88 11.30 -6.77 4.78
CA ALA A 88 12.34 -5.76 4.85
C ALA A 88 13.39 -5.89 3.74
N LEU A 89 13.72 -7.12 3.34
CA LEU A 89 14.89 -7.39 2.49
C LEU A 89 14.56 -7.65 1.02
N ARG A 90 13.29 -7.95 0.69
CA ARG A 90 12.96 -8.36 -0.68
C ARG A 90 12.71 -7.17 -1.60
N PRO A 91 13.10 -7.30 -2.88
CA PRO A 91 12.83 -6.27 -3.86
C PRO A 91 11.31 -6.15 -4.07
N ASP A 92 10.75 -5.02 -3.64
CA ASP A 92 9.33 -4.69 -3.83
C ASP A 92 8.93 -4.62 -5.32
N ALA A 93 9.91 -4.40 -6.20
CA ALA A 93 9.76 -4.38 -7.65
C ALA A 93 9.06 -5.62 -8.22
N VAL A 94 9.18 -6.80 -7.58
CA VAL A 94 8.45 -8.00 -7.99
C VAL A 94 6.94 -7.78 -7.88
N PHE A 95 6.48 -7.24 -6.75
CA PHE A 95 5.06 -7.00 -6.49
C PHE A 95 4.53 -5.82 -7.32
N ALA A 96 5.31 -4.74 -7.43
CA ALA A 96 4.95 -3.57 -8.24
C ALA A 96 4.76 -3.94 -9.72
N LYS A 97 5.68 -4.74 -10.29
CA LYS A 97 5.57 -5.20 -11.68
C LYS A 97 4.46 -6.22 -11.90
N LEU A 98 4.21 -7.10 -10.93
CA LEU A 98 3.06 -8.01 -11.00
C LEU A 98 1.75 -7.20 -11.05
N PHE A 99 1.61 -6.20 -10.17
CA PHE A 99 0.45 -5.32 -10.15
C PHE A 99 0.29 -4.58 -11.49
N ALA A 100 1.35 -3.94 -11.98
CA ALA A 100 1.32 -3.23 -13.27
C ALA A 100 0.89 -4.14 -14.43
N HIS A 101 1.37 -5.38 -14.46
CA HIS A 101 0.97 -6.37 -15.45
C HIS A 101 -0.52 -6.73 -15.35
N MET A 102 -1.02 -7.01 -14.15
CA MET A 102 -2.44 -7.32 -13.93
C MET A 102 -3.36 -6.14 -14.30
N ILE A 103 -2.95 -4.90 -14.03
CA ILE A 103 -3.67 -3.70 -14.48
C ILE A 103 -3.65 -3.57 -16.00
N ALA A 104 -2.52 -3.84 -16.65
CA ALA A 104 -2.43 -3.81 -18.11
C ALA A 104 -3.37 -4.84 -18.77
N GLU A 105 -3.62 -5.98 -18.11
CA GLU A 105 -4.56 -7.01 -18.57
C GLU A 105 -6.02 -6.72 -18.18
N ALA A 106 -6.26 -5.87 -17.18
CA ALA A 106 -7.60 -5.53 -16.72
C ALA A 106 -8.45 -4.86 -17.81
N GLY A 107 -9.78 -4.94 -17.70
CA GLY A 107 -10.68 -4.23 -18.63
C GLY A 107 -10.47 -2.70 -18.61
N ARG A 108 -10.84 -2.01 -19.69
CA ARG A 108 -10.66 -0.54 -19.81
C ARG A 108 -11.25 0.24 -18.63
N GLY A 109 -12.39 -0.20 -18.09
CA GLY A 109 -13.03 0.42 -16.92
C GLY A 109 -12.18 0.34 -15.65
N LEU A 110 -11.60 -0.83 -15.35
CA LEU A 110 -10.74 -1.01 -14.17
C LEU A 110 -9.38 -0.30 -14.36
N ARG A 111 -8.82 -0.31 -15.57
CA ARG A 111 -7.63 0.50 -15.88
C ARG A 111 -7.85 1.98 -15.66
N ARG A 112 -9.02 2.49 -16.05
CA ARG A 112 -9.43 3.87 -15.83
C ARG A 112 -9.58 4.15 -14.34
N SER A 113 -10.37 3.36 -13.62
CA SER A 113 -10.55 3.51 -12.16
C SER A 113 -9.24 3.45 -11.37
N VAL A 114 -8.30 2.57 -11.73
CA VAL A 114 -6.99 2.49 -11.05
C VAL A 114 -6.07 3.64 -11.46
N GLY A 115 -6.12 4.09 -12.71
CA GLY A 115 -5.39 5.28 -13.15
C GLY A 115 -5.94 6.58 -12.57
N GLU A 116 -7.21 6.58 -12.21
CA GLU A 116 -7.93 7.70 -11.62
C GLU A 116 -8.03 7.61 -10.09
N ALA A 117 -7.52 6.56 -9.44
CA ALA A 117 -7.29 6.50 -7.99
C ALA A 117 -6.21 7.54 -7.64
N ILE A 118 -6.63 8.80 -7.68
CA ILE A 118 -5.85 10.02 -7.63
C ILE A 118 -6.20 10.67 -6.29
N TYR A 119 -5.25 10.66 -5.38
CA TYR A 119 -5.29 11.58 -4.27
C TYR A 119 -4.96 12.97 -4.78
N LEU A 120 -5.91 13.89 -4.70
CA LEU A 120 -5.66 15.30 -5.04
C LEU A 120 -4.97 15.94 -3.86
N ILE A 121 -3.81 16.54 -4.12
CA ILE A 121 -3.06 17.27 -3.11
C ILE A 121 -3.12 18.74 -3.48
N ASP A 122 -3.70 19.55 -2.61
CA ASP A 122 -3.74 20.99 -2.75
C ASP A 122 -3.15 21.68 -1.52
N SER A 123 -2.69 22.91 -1.71
CA SER A 123 -2.17 23.74 -0.62
C SER A 123 -2.67 25.18 -0.74
N THR A 124 -3.21 25.71 0.36
CA THR A 124 -3.65 27.12 0.43
C THR A 124 -2.88 27.90 1.48
N SER A 125 -2.57 29.16 1.18
CA SER A 125 -1.86 30.06 2.08
C SER A 125 -2.83 30.92 2.89
N LEU A 126 -2.73 30.86 4.21
CA LEU A 126 -3.55 31.60 5.17
C LEU A 126 -2.74 32.73 5.79
N LYS A 127 -3.21 33.97 5.63
CA LYS A 127 -2.60 35.16 6.27
C LYS A 127 -3.06 35.25 7.73
N LEU A 128 -2.11 35.42 8.65
CA LEU A 128 -2.40 35.53 10.09
C LEU A 128 -2.20 36.96 10.59
N SER A 129 -3.07 37.42 11.51
CA SER A 129 -3.09 38.80 12.04
C SER A 129 -2.08 39.05 13.19
N GLY A 130 -1.12 38.16 13.40
CA GLY A 130 0.06 38.39 14.23
C GLY A 130 -0.05 37.90 15.68
N ALA A 131 -1.22 37.98 16.32
CA ALA A 131 -1.42 37.42 17.66
C ALA A 131 -1.29 35.89 17.64
N GLY A 132 -0.46 35.31 18.52
CA GLY A 132 -0.24 33.86 18.60
C GLY A 132 0.47 33.21 17.39
N SER A 133 0.95 34.01 16.44
CA SER A 133 1.43 33.53 15.13
C SER A 133 2.94 33.30 15.05
N HIS A 134 3.64 33.24 16.20
CA HIS A 134 5.10 33.11 16.24
C HIS A 134 5.63 31.84 15.56
N TRP A 135 4.87 30.75 15.63
CA TRP A 135 5.21 29.48 14.98
C TRP A 135 5.09 29.55 13.44
N ALA A 136 4.30 30.49 12.92
CA ALA A 136 3.96 30.66 11.50
C ALA A 136 4.66 31.87 10.86
N ARG A 137 5.84 32.25 11.36
CA ARG A 137 6.59 33.40 10.85
C ARG A 137 7.15 33.11 9.45
N PHE A 138 6.80 33.95 8.48
CA PHE A 138 7.33 33.90 7.12
C PHE A 138 8.47 34.91 6.92
N SER A 139 8.30 36.13 7.44
CA SER A 139 9.32 37.18 7.43
C SER A 139 9.29 38.00 8.72
N SER A 140 10.10 39.07 8.80
CA SER A 140 10.05 40.03 9.90
C SER A 140 8.70 40.74 9.99
N GLN A 141 8.02 40.96 8.87
CA GLN A 141 6.76 41.72 8.77
C GLN A 141 5.53 40.86 8.42
N ALA A 142 5.71 39.58 8.06
CA ALA A 142 4.61 38.71 7.64
C ALA A 142 4.59 37.39 8.43
N CYS A 143 3.40 37.03 8.91
CA CYS A 143 3.09 35.72 9.46
C CYS A 143 2.01 35.07 8.58
N GLY A 144 2.22 33.81 8.23
CA GLY A 144 1.30 33.05 7.41
C GLY A 144 1.49 31.56 7.62
N ALA A 145 0.39 30.82 7.50
CA ALA A 145 0.40 29.37 7.52
C ALA A 145 0.07 28.84 6.11
N LYS A 146 0.48 27.60 5.84
CA LYS A 146 0.03 26.82 4.70
C LYS A 146 -0.77 25.63 5.22
N LEU A 147 -1.97 25.47 4.68
CA LEU A 147 -2.81 24.30 4.87
C LEU A 147 -2.62 23.38 3.67
N HIS A 148 -2.08 22.19 3.91
CA HIS A 148 -1.95 21.12 2.92
C HIS A 148 -3.12 20.15 3.12
N ILE A 149 -3.84 19.83 2.04
CA ILE A 149 -5.00 18.94 2.09
C ILE A 149 -4.79 17.80 1.09
N ILE A 150 -5.13 16.58 1.51
CA ILE A 150 -5.36 15.47 0.59
C ILE A 150 -6.86 15.25 0.49
N TYR A 151 -7.35 15.26 -0.74
CA TYR A 151 -8.70 14.83 -1.07
C TYR A 151 -8.67 13.43 -1.63
N ASP A 152 -9.61 12.62 -1.17
CA ASP A 152 -10.01 11.43 -1.90
C ASP A 152 -10.96 11.89 -2.99
N ALA A 153 -10.53 11.84 -4.24
CA ALA A 153 -11.37 12.13 -5.38
C ALA A 153 -12.07 10.83 -5.79
N ASP A 154 -13.29 10.60 -5.31
CA ASP A 154 -14.10 9.49 -5.81
C ASP A 154 -14.56 9.83 -7.23
N ILE A 155 -14.06 9.08 -8.21
CA ILE A 155 -14.39 9.26 -9.64
C ILE A 155 -15.89 9.06 -9.89
N TYR A 156 -16.54 8.24 -9.07
CA TYR A 156 -17.96 7.90 -9.24
C TYR A 156 -18.88 8.88 -8.54
N ASP A 157 -18.34 9.79 -7.72
CA ASP A 157 -19.07 10.82 -7.00
C ASP A 157 -18.24 12.11 -6.99
N ALA A 158 -18.42 12.94 -8.03
CA ALA A 158 -17.72 14.21 -8.16
C ALA A 158 -18.04 15.20 -7.01
N ASP A 159 -19.10 14.95 -6.23
CA ASP A 159 -19.45 15.72 -5.03
C ASP A 159 -18.79 15.15 -3.76
N ALA A 160 -18.12 13.99 -3.84
CA ALA A 160 -17.32 13.42 -2.77
C ALA A 160 -15.91 14.04 -2.73
N GLU A 161 -15.81 15.37 -2.67
CA GLU A 161 -14.56 16.09 -2.36
C GLU A 161 -14.22 15.94 -0.86
N ARG A 162 -13.89 14.72 -0.44
CA ARG A 162 -13.69 14.40 0.99
C ARG A 162 -12.24 14.67 1.38
N PRO A 163 -11.97 15.67 2.24
CA PRO A 163 -10.63 15.84 2.78
C PRO A 163 -10.34 14.67 3.71
N ILE A 164 -9.36 13.84 3.36
CA ILE A 164 -8.95 12.67 4.14
C ILE A 164 -7.77 12.98 5.06
N TYR A 165 -7.03 14.05 4.76
CA TYR A 165 -5.92 14.49 5.58
C TYR A 165 -5.69 16.00 5.44
N ALA A 166 -5.33 16.64 6.55
CA ALA A 166 -4.93 18.04 6.58
C ALA A 166 -3.70 18.25 7.48
N ALA A 167 -2.74 19.04 7.02
CA ALA A 167 -1.61 19.48 7.82
C ALA A 167 -1.40 20.99 7.69
N VAL A 168 -1.12 21.63 8.83
CA VAL A 168 -0.80 23.05 8.87
C VAL A 168 0.70 23.22 9.11
N THR A 169 1.33 24.03 8.27
CA THR A 169 2.76 24.33 8.35
C THR A 169 2.99 25.83 8.30
N PRO A 170 4.16 26.34 8.75
CA PRO A 170 4.54 27.73 8.50
C PRO A 170 4.64 28.00 7.00
N ALA A 171 4.23 29.18 6.52
CA ALA A 171 4.17 29.49 5.08
C ALA A 171 5.51 29.40 4.34
N LYS A 172 6.64 29.42 5.06
CA LYS A 172 7.98 29.25 4.49
C LYS A 172 8.30 27.82 4.06
N VAL A 173 7.49 26.84 4.46
CA VAL A 173 7.66 25.45 4.06
C VAL A 173 7.22 25.31 2.60
N ASN A 174 8.12 24.76 1.77
CA ASN A 174 7.80 24.45 0.37
C ASN A 174 6.77 23.32 0.30
N ASP A 175 5.85 23.40 -0.65
CA ASP A 175 4.73 22.47 -0.77
C ASP A 175 5.21 21.04 -0.99
N ILE A 176 6.26 20.82 -1.79
CA ILE A 176 6.88 19.50 -1.97
C ILE A 176 7.32 18.91 -0.63
N THR A 177 7.90 19.74 0.26
CA THR A 177 8.38 19.29 1.58
C THR A 177 7.24 19.00 2.54
N GLY A 178 6.16 19.78 2.47
CA GLY A 178 4.91 19.52 3.20
C GLY A 178 4.27 18.21 2.75
N THR A 179 4.16 18.02 1.44
CA THR A 179 3.57 16.85 0.79
C THR A 179 4.29 15.54 1.10
N LEU A 180 5.63 15.54 1.18
CA LEU A 180 6.41 14.35 1.51
C LEU A 180 6.16 13.78 2.91
N ARG A 181 5.57 14.58 3.82
CA ARG A 181 5.25 14.18 5.20
C ARG A 181 3.81 13.72 5.38
N LEU A 182 2.99 13.81 4.33
CA LEU A 182 1.61 13.36 4.37
C LEU A 182 1.56 11.82 4.31
N PRO A 183 0.59 11.19 5.00
CA PRO A 183 0.38 9.75 4.86
C PRO A 183 0.07 9.41 3.39
N ARG A 184 0.70 8.34 2.91
CA ARG A 184 0.51 7.79 1.55
C ARG A 184 -0.40 6.58 1.60
#